data_AF-N1WQA0-F1
#
_entry.id   AF-N1WQA0-F1
#
_cell.length_a   1.000
_cell.length_b   1.000
_cell.length_c   1.000
_cell.angle_alpha   90.00
_cell.angle_beta   90.00
_cell.angle_gamma   90.00
#
_symmetry.space_group_name_H-M   'P 1'
#
loop_
_entity.id
_entity.type
_entity.pdbx_description
1 polymer ?
#
loop_
_entity_poly.entity_id
_entity_poly.type
_entity_poly.pdbx_seq_one_letter_code
_entity_poly.pdbx_strand_id
1 'polypeptide(L)'
;MKLSLLSVITLLLASITTNAQQEYFEYGFKGGLNLSNISGDEVSNYETRTSMNIGAYGLYKILPKLGIQAELLYSEQGFSERFNSENVNIDEIKSLTRMQYINLPVLVSYNLIEQLWIEGGVQVGYLVNAEEEREERSIDDSDQLISETETINQTNRYEGLELGLLGGLRYKLSQNFMIQARYEKSINDIDKELAGDQFNEVWSFSIGFLF
;
A
#
# COMPACT_ATOMS: atom_id res chain seq x y z
N MET A 1 21.28 -24.26 15.07
CA MET A 1 19.92 -24.85 14.92
C MET A 1 19.15 -23.94 13.99
N LYS A 2 18.80 -24.39 12.77
CA LYS A 2 17.97 -23.59 11.85
C LYS A 2 16.53 -23.69 12.35
N LEU A 3 16.01 -22.61 12.94
CA LEU A 3 14.58 -22.52 13.26
C LEU A 3 13.83 -22.57 11.92
N SER A 4 13.02 -23.60 11.70
CA SER A 4 12.23 -23.67 10.47
C SER A 4 11.12 -22.63 10.53
N LEU A 5 10.83 -21.95 9.42
CA LEU A 5 9.75 -20.95 9.32
C LEU A 5 8.40 -21.51 9.80
N LEU A 6 8.19 -22.81 9.57
CA LEU A 6 7.01 -23.55 10.03
C LEU A 6 6.92 -23.59 11.57
N SER A 7 8.04 -23.79 12.26
CA SER A 7 8.10 -23.78 13.73
C SER A 7 7.77 -22.41 14.32
N VAL A 8 8.15 -21.33 13.65
CA VAL A 8 7.81 -19.95 14.05
C VAL A 8 6.31 -19.70 13.87
N ILE A 9 5.75 -20.12 12.73
CA ILE A 9 4.31 -20.01 12.44
C ILE A 9 3.48 -20.82 13.44
N THR A 10 3.89 -22.06 13.76
CA THR A 10 3.18 -22.90 14.76
C THR A 10 3.22 -22.28 16.16
N LEU A 11 4.33 -21.66 16.55
CA LEU A 11 4.46 -21.00 17.86
C LEU A 11 3.59 -19.72 17.95
N LEU A 12 3.53 -18.95 16.85
CA LEU A 12 2.65 -17.79 16.71
C LEU A 12 1.17 -18.21 16.80
N LEU A 13 0.78 -19.29 16.10
CA LEU A 13 -0.60 -19.80 16.10
C LEU A 13 -1.02 -20.37 17.47
N ALA A 14 -0.12 -21.03 18.21
CA ALA A 14 -0.41 -21.57 19.52
C ALA A 14 -0.70 -20.47 20.58
N SER A 15 -0.10 -19.28 20.41
CA SER A 15 -0.23 -18.14 21.32
C SER A 15 -1.64 -17.51 21.29
N ILE A 16 -2.42 -17.75 20.24
CA ILE A 16 -3.75 -17.16 20.01
C ILE A 16 -4.84 -17.77 20.92
N THR A 17 -4.55 -18.88 21.64
CA THR A 17 -5.56 -19.65 22.38
C THR A 17 -5.78 -19.25 23.84
N THR A 18 -5.24 -18.11 24.30
CA THR A 18 -5.41 -17.65 25.70
C THR A 18 -6.45 -16.53 25.82
N ASN A 19 -7.66 -16.88 26.27
CA ASN A 19 -8.82 -15.97 26.46
C ASN A 19 -8.59 -14.80 27.45
N ALA A 20 -7.43 -14.70 28.10
CA ALA A 20 -7.08 -13.62 29.03
C ALA A 20 -6.35 -12.44 28.35
N GLN A 21 -5.87 -12.59 27.11
CA GLN A 21 -5.13 -11.54 26.40
C GLN A 21 -6.03 -10.54 25.66
N GLN A 22 -7.33 -10.80 25.54
CA GLN A 22 -8.27 -10.01 24.73
C GLN A 22 -8.46 -8.56 25.23
N GLU A 23 -8.17 -8.29 26.51
CA GLU A 23 -8.21 -6.93 27.05
C GLU A 23 -7.03 -6.06 26.54
N TYR A 24 -5.87 -6.69 26.34
CA TYR A 24 -4.61 -6.04 25.96
C TYR A 24 -4.25 -6.21 24.48
N PHE A 25 -4.84 -7.18 23.79
CA PHE A 25 -4.52 -7.50 22.41
C PHE A 25 -5.77 -7.50 21.55
N GLU A 26 -5.79 -6.62 20.55
CA GLU A 26 -6.81 -6.58 19.50
C GLU A 26 -6.18 -7.09 18.21
N TYR A 27 -6.86 -7.96 17.49
CA TYR A 27 -6.37 -8.43 16.20
C TYR A 27 -7.53 -8.62 15.24
N GLY A 28 -7.21 -8.64 13.94
CA GLY A 28 -8.23 -8.58 12.94
C GLY A 28 -7.71 -8.63 11.53
N PHE A 29 -8.65 -8.60 10.60
CA PHE A 29 -8.38 -8.38 9.19
C PHE A 29 -8.79 -6.96 8.82
N LYS A 30 -8.10 -6.38 7.85
CA LYS A 30 -8.50 -5.12 7.24
C LYS A 30 -8.35 -5.18 5.74
N GLY A 31 -9.20 -4.43 5.05
CA GLY A 31 -9.12 -4.23 3.62
C GLY A 31 -9.61 -2.83 3.27
N GLY A 32 -9.09 -2.28 2.19
CA GLY A 32 -9.33 -0.89 1.86
C GLY A 32 -8.92 -0.51 0.45
N LEU A 33 -9.10 0.77 0.17
CA LEU A 33 -8.67 1.41 -1.05
C LEU A 33 -7.42 2.25 -0.78
N ASN A 34 -6.55 2.28 -1.77
CA ASN A 34 -5.38 3.15 -1.81
C ASN A 34 -5.60 4.19 -2.92
N LEU A 35 -5.18 5.42 -2.67
CA LEU A 35 -4.96 6.45 -3.67
C LEU A 35 -3.46 6.73 -3.65
N SER A 36 -2.75 6.19 -4.63
CA SER A 36 -1.29 6.27 -4.71
C SER A 36 -0.85 7.21 -5.82
N ASN A 37 0.25 7.91 -5.59
CA ASN A 37 0.99 8.65 -6.61
C ASN A 37 2.48 8.57 -6.34
N ILE A 38 3.30 9.06 -7.27
CA ILE A 38 4.74 9.26 -7.07
C ILE A 38 5.05 10.75 -6.92
N SER A 39 5.99 11.07 -6.06
CA SER A 39 6.58 12.41 -5.87
C SER A 39 8.10 12.34 -6.04
N GLY A 40 8.76 13.42 -6.47
CA GLY A 40 10.20 13.37 -6.76
C GLY A 40 10.68 14.46 -7.72
N ASP A 41 11.92 14.32 -8.16
CA ASP A 41 12.64 15.32 -8.97
C ASP A 41 12.21 15.34 -10.45
N GLU A 42 11.72 14.22 -10.98
CA GLU A 42 11.30 14.06 -12.39
C GLU A 42 9.79 13.75 -12.54
N VAL A 43 8.97 14.25 -11.63
CA VAL A 43 7.52 13.99 -11.65
C VAL A 43 6.80 15.03 -12.51
N SER A 44 6.48 14.66 -13.75
CA SER A 44 5.58 15.45 -14.60
C SER A 44 4.42 14.57 -15.11
N ASN A 45 3.20 15.08 -14.98
CA ASN A 45 1.95 14.44 -15.47
C ASN A 45 1.56 13.11 -14.79
N TYR A 46 2.00 12.87 -13.56
CA TYR A 46 1.60 11.68 -12.81
C TYR A 46 0.23 11.89 -12.16
N GLU A 47 -0.73 11.08 -12.58
CA GLU A 47 -2.07 11.03 -12.05
C GLU A 47 -2.17 9.98 -10.93
N THR A 48 -2.93 10.32 -9.90
CA THR A 48 -3.23 9.42 -8.78
C THR A 48 -3.95 8.17 -9.27
N ARG A 49 -3.44 7.01 -8.87
CA ARG A 49 -4.05 5.70 -9.14
C ARG A 49 -4.87 5.24 -7.92
N THR A 50 -6.08 4.77 -8.18
CA THR A 50 -6.88 4.03 -7.19
C THR A 50 -6.55 2.55 -7.25
N SER A 51 -6.33 1.94 -6.09
CA SER A 51 -5.98 0.53 -5.94
C SER A 51 -6.49 -0.02 -4.60
N MET A 52 -6.05 -1.21 -4.19
CA MET A 52 -6.54 -1.87 -2.98
C MET A 52 -5.42 -2.29 -2.03
N ASN A 53 -5.77 -2.43 -0.75
CA ASN A 53 -4.96 -3.10 0.26
C ASN A 53 -5.81 -4.13 1.01
N ILE A 54 -5.18 -5.22 1.46
CA ILE A 54 -5.80 -6.23 2.31
C ILE A 54 -4.76 -6.92 3.18
N GLY A 55 -5.13 -7.27 4.41
CA GLY A 55 -4.29 -8.12 5.24
C GLY A 55 -4.75 -8.20 6.68
N ALA A 56 -3.82 -8.50 7.57
CA ALA A 56 -4.07 -8.70 8.98
C ALA A 56 -3.35 -7.65 9.82
N TYR A 57 -3.89 -7.36 10.99
CA TYR A 57 -3.25 -6.47 11.95
C TYR A 57 -3.43 -6.98 13.38
N GLY A 58 -2.50 -6.59 14.24
CA GLY A 58 -2.55 -6.78 15.69
C GLY A 58 -2.13 -5.51 16.40
N LEU A 59 -2.90 -5.10 17.41
CA LEU A 59 -2.63 -3.99 18.31
C LEU A 59 -2.44 -4.56 19.72
N TYR A 60 -1.24 -4.37 20.26
CA TYR A 60 -0.93 -4.66 21.65
C TYR A 60 -0.95 -3.38 22.48
N LYS A 61 -1.91 -3.26 23.40
CA LYS A 61 -2.03 -2.14 24.35
C LYS A 61 -1.00 -2.31 25.47
N ILE A 62 0.00 -1.44 25.46
CA ILE A 62 0.99 -1.32 26.54
C ILE A 62 0.37 -0.62 27.74
N LEU A 63 -0.43 0.42 27.48
CA LEU A 63 -1.22 1.16 28.47
C LEU A 63 -2.65 1.27 27.97
N PRO A 64 -3.63 1.63 28.83
CA PRO A 64 -5.03 1.77 28.41
C PRO A 64 -5.25 2.69 27.20
N LYS A 65 -4.38 3.69 27.01
CA LYS A 65 -4.42 4.64 25.89
C LYS A 65 -3.25 4.51 24.90
N LEU A 66 -2.33 3.58 25.09
CA LEU A 66 -1.12 3.47 24.26
C LEU A 66 -0.90 2.03 23.84
N GLY A 67 -0.73 1.80 22.55
CA GLY A 67 -0.39 0.48 22.03
C GLY A 67 0.63 0.53 20.90
N ILE A 68 1.19 -0.64 20.61
CA ILE A 68 1.99 -0.91 19.41
C ILE A 68 1.16 -1.75 18.48
N GLN A 69 1.13 -1.36 17.22
CA GLN A 69 0.40 -2.03 16.15
C GLN A 69 1.39 -2.56 15.14
N ALA A 70 1.22 -3.82 14.77
CA ALA A 70 1.95 -4.46 13.69
C ALA A 70 0.93 -5.00 12.68
N GLU A 71 1.25 -4.88 11.40
CA GLU A 71 0.36 -5.31 10.32
C GLU A 71 1.14 -6.06 9.26
N LEU A 72 0.46 -6.91 8.50
CA LEU A 72 0.98 -7.57 7.31
C LEU A 72 -0.05 -7.40 6.20
N LEU A 73 0.31 -6.66 5.16
CA LEU A 73 -0.61 -6.23 4.11
C LEU A 73 -0.08 -6.60 2.73
N TYR A 74 -0.94 -7.13 1.89
CA TYR A 74 -0.78 -6.99 0.44
C TYR A 74 -1.35 -5.64 0.04
N SER A 75 -0.55 -4.81 -0.63
CA SER A 75 -0.90 -3.45 -1.01
C SER A 75 -0.53 -3.20 -2.45
N GLU A 76 -1.48 -2.73 -3.24
CA GLU A 76 -1.21 -2.24 -4.58
C GLU A 76 -1.01 -0.73 -4.55
N GLN A 77 0.01 -0.26 -5.26
CA GLN A 77 0.42 1.13 -5.38
C GLN A 77 0.78 1.43 -6.85
N GLY A 78 1.27 2.64 -7.13
CA GLY A 78 1.65 3.09 -8.47
C GLY A 78 0.90 4.33 -8.92
N PHE A 79 0.97 4.62 -10.21
CA PHE A 79 0.55 5.89 -10.80
C PHE A 79 0.12 5.65 -12.26
N SER A 80 -0.55 6.63 -12.84
CA SER A 80 -0.82 6.65 -14.28
C SER A 80 -0.28 7.91 -14.92
N GLU A 81 0.11 7.80 -16.18
CA GLU A 81 0.60 8.92 -17.00
C GLU A 81 -0.24 8.98 -18.26
N ARG A 82 -0.45 10.20 -18.77
CA ARG A 82 -1.06 10.44 -20.07
C ARG A 82 -0.14 11.30 -20.90
N PHE A 83 0.12 10.86 -22.12
CA PHE A 83 0.91 11.59 -23.10
C PHE A 83 0.04 11.88 -24.31
N ASN A 84 0.05 13.14 -24.74
CA ASN A 84 -0.46 13.51 -26.05
C ASN A 84 0.64 13.21 -27.08
N SER A 85 0.30 12.46 -28.12
CA SER A 85 1.26 12.15 -29.19
C SER A 85 1.35 13.31 -30.17
N GLU A 86 2.56 13.61 -30.65
CA GLU A 86 2.76 14.57 -31.76
C GLU A 86 2.41 13.94 -33.12
N ASN A 87 2.16 12.63 -33.18
CA ASN A 87 1.72 11.93 -34.37
C ASN A 87 0.23 12.15 -34.62
N VAL A 88 -0.13 12.64 -35.82
CA VAL A 88 -1.51 12.96 -36.23
C VAL A 88 -2.47 11.77 -36.15
N ASN A 89 -1.96 10.54 -36.17
CA ASN A 89 -2.76 9.31 -36.15
C ASN A 89 -2.87 8.68 -34.75
N ILE A 90 -2.22 9.24 -33.72
CA ILE A 90 -2.27 8.72 -32.34
C ILE A 90 -3.00 9.77 -31.49
N ASP A 91 -4.15 9.38 -30.93
CA ASP A 91 -5.02 10.26 -30.16
C ASP A 91 -4.55 10.41 -28.72
N GLU A 92 -4.24 9.30 -28.04
CA GLU A 92 -3.84 9.27 -26.62
C GLU A 92 -2.92 8.07 -26.35
N ILE A 93 -1.85 8.29 -25.58
CA ILE A 93 -1.08 7.21 -24.97
C ILE A 93 -1.28 7.29 -23.46
N LYS A 94 -1.77 6.20 -22.86
CA LYS A 94 -1.96 6.08 -21.42
C LYS A 94 -1.04 4.99 -20.88
N SER A 95 -0.20 5.34 -19.90
CA SER A 95 0.60 4.37 -19.17
C SER A 95 0.05 4.19 -17.75
N LEU A 96 -0.08 2.95 -17.30
CA LEU A 96 -0.51 2.61 -15.96
C LEU A 96 0.55 1.72 -15.30
N THR A 97 1.26 2.29 -14.34
CA THR A 97 2.23 1.55 -13.54
C THR A 97 1.54 0.95 -12.32
N ARG A 98 1.61 -0.37 -12.17
CA ARG A 98 1.08 -1.14 -11.04
C ARG A 98 2.24 -1.74 -10.26
N MET A 99 2.33 -1.40 -8.98
CA MET A 99 3.35 -1.93 -8.07
C MET A 99 2.65 -2.70 -6.95
N GLN A 100 3.07 -3.95 -6.72
CA GLN A 100 2.46 -4.86 -5.75
C GLN A 100 3.46 -5.10 -4.62
N TYR A 101 3.05 -4.80 -3.39
CA TYR A 101 3.92 -4.89 -2.22
C TYR A 101 3.37 -5.81 -1.14
N ILE A 102 4.29 -6.45 -0.41
CA ILE A 102 4.02 -6.94 0.93
C ILE A 102 4.55 -5.92 1.93
N ASN A 103 3.63 -5.24 2.61
CA ASN A 103 3.94 -4.20 3.57
C ASN A 103 3.88 -4.74 5.00
N LEU A 104 4.87 -4.36 5.79
CA LEU A 104 4.99 -4.62 7.23
C LEU A 104 5.05 -3.29 8.03
N PRO A 105 3.90 -2.63 8.27
CA PRO A 105 3.81 -1.46 9.14
C PRO A 105 4.03 -1.81 10.62
N VAL A 106 4.78 -0.95 11.32
CA VAL A 106 4.89 -0.95 12.78
C VAL A 106 4.57 0.46 13.29
N LEU A 107 3.47 0.60 14.03
CA LEU A 107 2.95 1.89 14.48
C LEU A 107 2.83 1.97 15.99
N VAL A 108 3.05 3.16 16.52
CA VAL A 108 2.55 3.56 17.83
C VAL A 108 1.12 4.08 17.64
N SER A 109 0.20 3.60 18.46
CA SER A 109 -1.22 3.95 18.43
C SER A 109 -1.62 4.55 19.78
N TYR A 110 -2.13 5.78 19.77
CA TYR A 110 -2.56 6.49 20.96
C TYR A 110 -4.06 6.79 20.91
N ASN A 111 -4.79 6.42 21.97
CA ASN A 111 -6.21 6.70 22.10
C ASN A 111 -6.42 8.15 22.54
N LEU A 112 -6.84 8.99 21.59
CA LEU A 112 -7.03 10.42 21.81
C LEU A 112 -8.31 10.69 22.60
N ILE A 113 -9.42 10.15 22.09
CA ILE A 113 -10.75 10.18 22.72
C ILE A 113 -11.40 8.80 22.56
N GLU A 114 -12.57 8.60 23.15
CA GLU A 114 -13.28 7.34 23.03
C GLU A 114 -13.41 6.93 21.55
N GLN A 115 -13.07 5.67 21.24
CA GLN A 115 -13.08 5.07 19.89
C GLN A 115 -12.10 5.66 18.86
N LEU A 116 -11.59 6.88 19.02
CA LEU A 116 -10.63 7.51 18.09
C LEU A 116 -9.18 7.35 18.56
N TRP A 117 -8.36 6.82 17.66
CA TRP A 117 -6.93 6.62 17.84
C TRP A 117 -6.16 7.38 16.77
N ILE A 118 -5.06 8.00 17.19
CA ILE A 118 -4.04 8.51 16.27
C ILE A 118 -2.92 7.48 16.18
N GLU A 119 -2.40 7.28 14.98
CA GLU A 119 -1.39 6.27 14.67
C GLU A 119 -0.23 6.93 13.95
N GLY A 120 0.99 6.51 14.28
CA GLY A 120 2.20 6.97 13.60
C GLY A 120 3.30 5.93 13.70
N GLY A 121 4.08 5.76 12.64
CA GLY A 121 5.07 4.70 12.60
C GLY A 121 5.92 4.64 11.36
N VAL A 122 6.55 3.48 11.18
CA VAL A 122 7.40 3.17 10.03
C VAL A 122 6.84 1.95 9.29
N GLN A 123 7.11 1.88 7.98
CA GLN A 123 6.75 0.76 7.12
C GLN A 123 7.99 0.21 6.46
N VAL A 124 8.04 -1.12 6.32
CA VAL A 124 8.90 -1.80 5.36
C VAL A 124 8.02 -2.47 4.32
N GLY A 125 8.14 -2.07 3.07
CA GLY A 125 7.51 -2.67 1.90
C GLY A 125 8.49 -3.54 1.13
N TYR A 126 8.06 -4.71 0.71
CA TYR A 126 8.80 -5.56 -0.22
C TYR A 126 8.05 -5.61 -1.56
N LEU A 127 8.69 -5.13 -2.63
CA LEU A 127 8.12 -5.16 -3.97
C LEU A 127 8.10 -6.59 -4.50
N VAL A 128 6.90 -7.12 -4.73
CA VAL A 128 6.67 -8.47 -5.27
C VAL A 128 6.68 -8.44 -6.79
N ASN A 129 6.04 -7.43 -7.37
CA ASN A 129 5.86 -7.31 -8.80
C ASN A 129 5.64 -5.84 -9.18
N ALA A 130 6.21 -5.42 -10.30
CA ALA A 130 5.86 -4.16 -10.95
C ALA A 130 5.61 -4.40 -12.44
N GLU A 131 4.51 -3.84 -12.93
CA GLU A 131 4.08 -3.95 -14.32
C GLU A 131 3.65 -2.59 -14.83
N GLU A 132 3.94 -2.32 -16.09
CA GLU A 132 3.50 -1.14 -16.82
C GLU A 132 2.54 -1.58 -17.93
N GLU A 133 1.29 -1.12 -17.86
CA GLU A 133 0.28 -1.34 -18.88
C GLU A 133 0.20 -0.08 -19.76
N ARG A 134 0.62 -0.20 -21.03
CA ARG A 134 0.57 0.89 -22.02
C ARG A 134 -0.62 0.67 -22.94
N GLU A 135 -1.53 1.62 -22.97
CA GLU A 135 -2.66 1.69 -23.88
C GLU A 135 -2.39 2.79 -24.92
N GLU A 136 -2.28 2.40 -26.19
CA GLU A 136 -2.16 3.32 -27.32
C GLU A 136 -3.49 3.35 -28.08
N ARG A 137 -4.04 4.55 -28.28
CA ARG A 137 -5.22 4.75 -29.13
C ARG A 137 -4.83 5.46 -30.41
N SER A 138 -5.16 4.84 -31.55
CA SER A 138 -4.85 5.36 -32.88
C SER A 138 -6.06 5.30 -33.81
N ILE A 139 -6.00 6.09 -34.88
CA ILE A 139 -6.99 6.07 -35.96
C ILE A 139 -6.36 5.33 -37.15
N ASP A 140 -7.05 4.31 -37.66
CA ASP A 140 -6.59 3.55 -38.82
C ASP A 140 -6.90 4.24 -40.15
N ASP A 141 -6.37 3.69 -41.25
CA ASP A 141 -6.60 4.21 -42.61
C ASP A 141 -8.08 4.23 -43.04
N SER A 142 -8.99 3.65 -42.24
CA SER A 142 -10.44 3.59 -42.45
C SER A 142 -11.24 4.50 -41.50
N ASP A 143 -10.57 5.46 -40.82
CA ASP A 143 -11.14 6.36 -39.81
C ASP A 143 -11.74 5.62 -38.58
N GLN A 144 -11.27 4.40 -38.26
CA GLN A 144 -11.69 3.68 -37.07
C GLN A 144 -10.72 3.87 -35.91
N LEU A 145 -11.27 4.05 -34.70
CA LEU A 145 -10.51 4.06 -33.46
C LEU A 145 -10.07 2.64 -33.09
N ILE A 146 -8.77 2.42 -33.00
CA ILE A 146 -8.15 1.19 -32.54
C ILE A 146 -7.47 1.46 -31.18
N SER A 147 -7.54 0.48 -30.28
CA SER A 147 -6.83 0.51 -29.00
C SER A 147 -5.99 -0.75 -28.87
N GLU A 148 -4.69 -0.56 -28.67
CA GLU A 148 -3.74 -1.63 -28.40
C GLU A 148 -3.23 -1.51 -26.96
N THR A 149 -3.08 -2.64 -26.27
CA THR A 149 -2.59 -2.68 -24.89
C THR A 149 -1.44 -3.67 -24.78
N GLU A 150 -0.32 -3.19 -24.26
CA GLU A 150 0.85 -4.00 -23.92
C GLU A 150 1.08 -3.97 -22.41
N THR A 151 1.45 -5.11 -21.83
CA THR A 151 1.86 -5.20 -20.42
C THR A 151 3.33 -5.60 -20.35
N ILE A 152 4.13 -4.74 -19.73
CA ILE A 152 5.58 -4.91 -19.62
C ILE A 152 5.92 -5.13 -18.16
N ASN A 153 6.66 -6.20 -17.85
CA ASN A 153 7.17 -6.39 -16.49
C ASN A 153 8.35 -5.44 -16.25
N GLN A 154 8.23 -4.61 -15.21
CA GLN A 154 9.21 -3.59 -14.82
C GLN A 154 9.77 -3.86 -13.42
N THR A 155 9.60 -5.06 -12.86
CA THR A 155 9.99 -5.37 -11.47
C THR A 155 11.48 -5.10 -11.21
N ASN A 156 12.34 -5.32 -12.20
CA ASN A 156 13.79 -5.12 -12.04
C ASN A 156 14.21 -3.65 -12.04
N ARG A 157 13.38 -2.75 -12.58
CA ARG A 157 13.63 -1.29 -12.63
C ARG A 157 13.46 -0.66 -11.25
N TYR A 158 12.55 -1.17 -10.44
CA TYR A 158 12.24 -0.58 -9.13
C TYR A 158 13.05 -1.23 -7.99
N GLU A 159 13.18 -0.49 -6.90
CA GLU A 159 13.79 -0.99 -5.66
C GLU A 159 12.93 -2.07 -5.01
N GLY A 160 13.60 -3.15 -4.59
CA GLY A 160 12.92 -4.30 -3.99
C GLY A 160 12.43 -4.03 -2.57
N LEU A 161 13.06 -3.07 -1.88
CA LEU A 161 12.72 -2.67 -0.53
C LEU A 161 12.36 -1.19 -0.49
N GLU A 162 11.24 -0.91 0.16
CA GLU A 162 10.74 0.43 0.39
C GLU A 162 10.60 0.67 1.89
N LEU A 163 11.10 1.81 2.34
CA LEU A 163 10.95 2.31 3.70
C LEU A 163 10.02 3.52 3.66
N GLY A 164 9.06 3.55 4.57
CA GLY A 164 8.07 4.62 4.62
C GLY A 164 7.80 5.12 6.04
N LEU A 165 7.37 6.38 6.13
CA LEU A 165 6.75 6.94 7.32
C LEU A 165 5.24 6.92 7.13
N LEU A 166 4.50 6.50 8.17
CA LEU A 166 3.05 6.52 8.15
C LEU A 166 2.47 7.34 9.29
N GLY A 167 1.36 8.00 9.02
CA GLY A 167 0.53 8.70 10.00
C GLY A 167 -0.94 8.54 9.65
N GLY A 168 -1.80 8.39 10.66
CA GLY A 168 -3.21 8.15 10.40
C GLY A 168 -4.12 8.22 11.60
N LEU A 169 -5.39 8.00 11.34
CA LEU A 169 -6.46 7.93 12.31
C LEU A 169 -7.19 6.61 12.17
N ARG A 170 -7.58 6.05 13.31
CA ARG A 170 -8.45 4.88 13.39
C ARG A 170 -9.65 5.18 14.28
N TYR A 171 -10.85 4.87 13.81
CA TYR A 171 -12.08 5.02 14.57
C TYR A 171 -12.79 3.67 14.72
N LYS A 172 -13.06 3.25 15.96
CA LYS A 172 -13.81 2.02 16.24
C LYS A 172 -15.31 2.30 16.09
N LEU A 173 -15.93 1.73 15.07
CA LEU A 173 -17.38 1.85 14.82
C LEU A 173 -18.19 1.00 15.80
N SER A 174 -17.66 -0.16 16.17
CA SER A 174 -18.27 -1.08 17.14
C SER A 174 -17.19 -1.96 17.78
N GLN A 175 -17.60 -2.97 18.55
CA GLN A 175 -16.66 -3.95 19.12
C GLN A 175 -15.90 -4.72 18.02
N ASN A 176 -16.55 -4.98 16.88
CA ASN A 176 -16.00 -5.82 15.81
C ASN A 176 -15.63 -5.04 14.54
N PHE A 177 -15.93 -3.75 14.44
CA PHE A 177 -15.64 -2.97 13.22
C PHE A 177 -14.87 -1.69 13.52
N MET A 178 -13.91 -1.39 12.65
CA MET A 178 -13.17 -0.13 12.65
C MET A 178 -13.03 0.43 11.23
N ILE A 179 -12.81 1.72 11.14
CA ILE A 179 -12.36 2.41 9.94
C ILE A 179 -11.01 3.06 10.20
N GLN A 180 -10.19 3.16 9.18
CA GLN A 180 -8.86 3.74 9.25
C GLN A 180 -8.59 4.60 8.02
N ALA A 181 -8.01 5.77 8.25
CA ALA A 181 -7.47 6.64 7.21
C ALA A 181 -5.98 6.85 7.50
N ARG A 182 -5.12 6.65 6.51
CA ARG A 182 -3.67 6.72 6.68
C ARG A 182 -3.04 7.43 5.48
N TYR A 183 -2.02 8.23 5.76
CA TYR A 183 -1.08 8.71 4.77
C TYR A 183 0.27 8.03 4.99
N GLU A 184 0.88 7.60 3.90
CA GLU A 184 2.20 7.03 3.84
C GLU A 184 3.05 7.81 2.82
N LYS A 185 4.31 8.01 3.17
CA LYS A 185 5.33 8.53 2.26
C LYS A 185 6.62 7.73 2.38
N SER A 186 7.14 7.25 1.26
CA SER A 186 8.45 6.58 1.21
C SER A 186 9.57 7.58 1.50
N ILE A 187 10.66 7.09 2.08
CA ILE A 187 11.84 7.89 2.45
C ILE A 187 13.10 7.52 1.67
N ASN A 188 13.06 6.42 0.91
CA ASN A 188 14.10 6.05 -0.03
C ASN A 188 13.57 6.13 -1.45
N ASP A 189 14.50 6.31 -2.38
CA ASP A 189 14.23 6.20 -3.79
C ASP A 189 13.69 4.81 -4.14
N ILE A 190 12.70 4.79 -5.04
CA ILE A 190 12.01 3.58 -5.48
C ILE A 190 12.37 3.18 -6.92
N ASP A 191 12.97 4.06 -7.73
CA ASP A 191 13.30 3.80 -9.14
C ASP A 191 14.83 3.76 -9.32
N LYS A 192 15.38 2.68 -9.86
CA LYS A 192 16.84 2.51 -10.04
C LYS A 192 17.39 3.16 -11.30
N GLU A 193 16.51 3.44 -12.27
CA GLU A 193 16.90 3.80 -13.62
C GLU A 193 16.68 5.28 -13.91
N LEU A 194 15.68 5.90 -13.26
CA LEU A 194 15.39 7.32 -13.42
C LEU A 194 16.45 8.18 -12.74
N ALA A 195 16.79 9.32 -13.35
CA ALA A 195 17.66 10.30 -12.70
C ALA A 195 16.86 11.09 -11.65
N GLY A 196 17.36 11.15 -10.42
CA GLY A 196 16.70 11.83 -9.30
C GLY A 196 15.76 10.91 -8.52
N ASP A 197 15.45 11.31 -7.28
CA ASP A 197 14.77 10.41 -6.34
C ASP A 197 13.26 10.41 -6.57
N GLN A 198 12.65 9.22 -6.51
CA GLN A 198 11.21 9.01 -6.59
C GLN A 198 10.69 8.37 -5.29
N PHE A 199 9.52 8.82 -4.82
CA PHE A 199 8.92 8.34 -3.57
C PHE A 199 7.45 8.02 -3.77
N ASN A 200 6.99 6.86 -3.27
CA ASN A 200 5.56 6.58 -3.22
C ASN A 200 4.89 7.51 -2.18
N GLU A 201 3.72 8.02 -2.53
CA GLU A 201 2.80 8.69 -1.63
C GLU A 201 1.44 8.01 -1.71
N VAL A 202 0.93 7.53 -0.56
CA VAL A 202 -0.30 6.73 -0.53
C VAL A 202 -1.25 7.20 0.54
N TRP A 203 -2.48 7.49 0.14
CA TRP A 203 -3.62 7.61 1.04
C TRP A 203 -4.39 6.29 1.08
N SER A 204 -4.50 5.68 2.25
CA SER A 204 -5.24 4.44 2.46
C SER A 204 -6.49 4.66 3.30
N PHE A 205 -7.61 4.11 2.83
CA PHE A 205 -8.89 4.11 3.54
C PHE A 205 -9.36 2.67 3.71
N SER A 206 -9.38 2.17 4.95
CA SER A 206 -9.62 0.76 5.23
C SER A 206 -10.78 0.56 6.21
N ILE A 207 -11.49 -0.54 6.04
CA ILE A 207 -12.42 -1.11 7.02
C ILE A 207 -11.74 -2.34 7.64
N GLY A 208 -11.84 -2.48 8.95
CA GLY A 208 -11.31 -3.64 9.67
C GLY A 208 -12.40 -4.39 10.44
N PHE A 209 -12.24 -5.71 10.49
CA PHE A 209 -12.99 -6.60 11.37
C PHE A 209 -12.10 -7.04 12.54
N LEU A 210 -12.60 -6.92 13.78
CA LEU A 210 -11.91 -7.27 15.01
C LEU A 210 -12.50 -8.54 15.64
N PHE A 211 -11.63 -9.41 16.14
CA PHE A 211 -11.97 -10.65 16.85
C PHE A 211 -12.08 -10.47 18.37
#